data_AF-A0A535B828-F1
#
_entry.id   AF-A0A535B828-F1
#
_cell.length_a   1.000
_cell.length_b   1.000
_cell.length_c   1.000
_cell.angle_alpha   90.00
_cell.angle_beta   90.00
_cell.angle_gamma   90.00
#
_symmetry.space_group_name_H-M   'P 1'
#
loop_
_entity.id
_entity.type
_entity.pdbx_description
1 polymer ?
#
loop_
_entity_poly.entity_id
_entity_poly.type
_entity_poly.pdbx_seq_one_letter_code
_entity_poly.pdbx_strand_id
1 'polypeptide(L)'
;RNPFTAKCIGWCKWPDRGDSIVFIFPEDRSKDFIQRVIAVAGDSVEIRTKKVLINGKAINDPHASFEESQTSSLAPANQDDYGPETIPANHLFVLGDNRNRSYDSRFWGFINLDDVRGKAFVIYWSWDSHNSSVRWDRIGQRIQ
;
A
#
# COMPACT_ATOMS: atom_id res chain seq x y z
N ARG A 1 -2.14 -15.98 -17.41
CA ARG A 1 -0.72 -15.74 -17.05
C ARG A 1 0.08 -15.67 -18.35
N ASN A 2 0.57 -14.50 -18.75
CA ASN A 2 1.61 -14.34 -19.76
C ASN A 2 2.88 -13.87 -19.04
N PRO A 3 3.99 -14.66 -19.04
CA PRO A 3 5.20 -14.35 -18.28
C PRO A 3 5.98 -13.13 -18.82
N PHE A 4 5.61 -12.58 -19.98
CA PHE A 4 6.31 -11.44 -20.60
C PHE A 4 5.54 -10.12 -20.57
N THR A 5 4.23 -10.13 -20.29
CA THR A 5 3.39 -8.91 -20.38
C THR A 5 2.44 -8.70 -19.20
N ALA A 6 2.39 -9.61 -18.23
CA ALA A 6 1.47 -9.56 -17.10
C ALA A 6 -0.03 -9.37 -17.48
N LYS A 7 -0.45 -9.57 -18.73
CA LYS A 7 -1.87 -9.43 -19.11
C LYS A 7 -2.71 -10.64 -18.67
N CYS A 8 -3.85 -10.37 -18.01
CA CYS A 8 -4.87 -11.36 -17.68
C CYS A 8 -5.95 -11.40 -18.77
N ILE A 9 -6.41 -12.60 -19.12
CA ILE A 9 -7.49 -12.82 -20.09
C ILE A 9 -8.79 -12.94 -19.29
N GLY A 10 -9.71 -11.98 -19.47
CA GLY A 10 -11.08 -12.02 -18.95
C GLY A 10 -11.29 -11.30 -17.62
N TRP A 11 -11.09 -11.99 -16.48
CA TRP A 11 -11.75 -11.62 -15.21
C TRP A 11 -10.82 -11.41 -14.00
N CYS A 12 -9.50 -11.43 -14.17
CA CYS A 12 -8.56 -10.97 -13.13
C CYS A 12 -8.17 -9.53 -13.40
N LYS A 13 -8.75 -8.58 -12.66
CA LYS A 13 -8.19 -7.23 -12.57
C LYS A 13 -6.98 -7.27 -11.66
N TRP A 14 -5.79 -7.14 -12.22
CA TRP A 14 -4.56 -6.95 -11.45
C TRP A 14 -4.69 -5.75 -10.51
N PRO A 15 -4.00 -5.77 -9.36
CA PRO A 15 -3.82 -4.56 -8.56
C PRO A 15 -3.22 -3.45 -9.41
N ASP A 16 -3.84 -2.29 -9.34
CA ASP A 16 -3.39 -1.05 -9.94
C ASP A 16 -3.14 -0.03 -8.83
N ARG A 17 -2.51 1.09 -9.17
CA ARG A 17 -2.24 2.16 -8.19
C ARG A 17 -3.53 2.60 -7.51
N GLY A 18 -3.46 2.76 -6.20
CA GLY A 18 -4.58 3.12 -5.34
C GLY A 18 -5.35 1.92 -4.79
N ASP A 19 -5.21 0.70 -5.33
CA ASP A 19 -5.94 -0.44 -4.76
C ASP A 19 -5.40 -0.83 -3.37
N SER A 20 -6.30 -1.11 -2.42
CA SER A 20 -5.93 -1.84 -1.21
C SER A 20 -5.87 -3.34 -1.50
N ILE A 21 -4.77 -3.98 -1.14
CA ILE A 21 -4.57 -5.41 -1.38
C ILE A 21 -4.23 -6.16 -0.09
N VAL A 22 -4.68 -7.40 -0.02
CA VAL A 22 -4.22 -8.38 0.98
C VAL A 22 -3.16 -9.26 0.34
N PHE A 23 -2.04 -9.45 1.01
CA PHE A 23 -0.90 -10.23 0.51
C PHE A 23 -0.18 -10.95 1.65
N ILE A 24 0.57 -12.00 1.29
CA ILE A 24 1.41 -12.76 2.23
C ILE A 24 2.61 -11.89 2.60
N PHE A 25 2.82 -11.68 3.90
CA PHE A 25 3.93 -10.88 4.40
C PHE A 25 5.30 -11.53 4.04
N PRO A 26 6.24 -10.81 3.39
CA PRO A 26 7.48 -11.42 2.88
C PRO A 26 8.40 -12.01 3.95
N GLU A 27 8.52 -11.37 5.11
CA GLU A 27 9.46 -11.83 6.16
C GLU A 27 8.85 -12.93 7.04
N ASP A 28 7.53 -13.02 7.14
CA ASP A 28 6.81 -14.09 7.85
C ASP A 28 5.55 -14.48 7.07
N ARG A 29 5.71 -15.51 6.24
CA ARG A 29 4.67 -16.02 5.32
C ARG A 29 3.48 -16.67 6.02
N SER A 30 3.48 -16.77 7.36
CA SER A 30 2.31 -17.20 8.13
C SER A 30 1.27 -16.08 8.33
N LYS A 31 1.62 -14.83 7.98
CA LYS A 31 0.80 -13.64 8.16
C LYS A 31 0.35 -13.06 6.82
N ASP A 32 -0.88 -12.57 6.79
CA ASP A 32 -1.38 -11.73 5.71
C ASP A 32 -1.39 -10.26 6.17
N PHE A 33 -0.97 -9.36 5.29
CA PHE A 33 -0.97 -7.91 5.51
C PHE A 33 -1.93 -7.24 4.53
N ILE A 34 -2.40 -6.05 4.89
CA ILE A 34 -3.19 -5.17 4.00
C ILE A 34 -2.46 -3.84 3.85
N GLN A 35 -2.22 -3.44 2.61
CA GLN A 35 -1.58 -2.17 2.26
C GLN A 35 -2.15 -1.64 0.94
N ARG A 36 -1.86 -0.37 0.62
CA ARG A 36 -2.28 0.27 -0.62
C ARG A 36 -1.18 0.23 -1.66
N VAL A 37 -1.51 -0.13 -2.90
CA VAL A 37 -0.60 -0.11 -4.04
C VAL A 37 -0.28 1.33 -4.42
N ILE A 38 1.00 1.69 -4.37
CA ILE A 38 1.48 3.03 -4.70
C ILE A 38 2.13 3.05 -6.08
N ALA A 39 2.92 2.02 -6.39
CA ALA A 39 3.60 1.88 -7.67
C ALA A 39 3.49 0.44 -8.20
N VAL A 40 3.45 0.32 -9.52
CA VAL A 40 3.37 -0.97 -10.23
C VAL A 40 4.63 -1.20 -11.06
N ALA A 41 4.80 -2.41 -11.59
CA ALA A 41 5.92 -2.78 -12.46
C ALA A 41 6.25 -1.71 -13.53
N GLY A 42 7.53 -1.34 -13.62
CA GLY A 42 8.05 -0.33 -14.54
C GLY A 42 8.03 1.10 -14.00
N ASP A 43 7.31 1.39 -12.91
CA ASP A 43 7.39 2.68 -12.25
C ASP A 43 8.72 2.87 -11.52
N SER A 44 9.23 4.10 -11.52
CA SER A 44 10.21 4.52 -10.52
C SER A 44 9.47 5.14 -9.35
N VAL A 45 9.67 4.60 -8.15
CA VAL A 45 9.16 5.17 -6.90
C VAL A 45 10.29 5.87 -6.16
N GLU A 46 9.98 7.03 -5.62
CA GLU A 46 10.86 7.79 -4.75
C GLU A 46 10.02 8.46 -3.67
N ILE A 47 10.56 8.57 -2.46
CA ILE A 47 9.99 9.39 -1.40
C ILE A 47 11.04 10.44 -1.06
N ARG A 48 10.64 11.71 -1.07
CA ARG A 48 11.48 12.84 -0.63
C ARG A 48 10.70 13.68 0.36
N THR A 49 11.22 13.80 1.58
CA THR A 49 10.62 14.61 2.64
C THR A 49 9.12 14.29 2.78
N LYS A 50 8.80 13.00 2.92
CA LYS A 50 7.43 12.44 3.07
C LYS A 50 6.53 12.52 1.83
N LYS A 51 6.99 13.14 0.74
CA LYS A 51 6.23 13.20 -0.52
C LYS A 51 6.60 12.02 -1.39
N VAL A 52 5.60 11.31 -1.90
CA VAL A 52 5.79 10.23 -2.87
C VAL A 52 5.88 10.83 -4.27
N LEU A 53 6.89 10.41 -5.02
CA LEU A 53 7.09 10.71 -6.42
C LEU A 53 7.02 9.40 -7.21
N ILE A 54 6.25 9.40 -8.29
CA ILE A 54 6.19 8.31 -9.26
C ILE A 54 6.71 8.82 -10.60
N ASN A 55 7.74 8.19 -11.13
CA ASN A 55 8.42 8.60 -12.36
C ASN A 55 8.88 10.07 -12.29
N GLY A 56 9.41 10.49 -11.13
CA GLY A 56 9.86 11.85 -10.86
C GLY A 56 8.76 12.88 -10.61
N LYS A 57 7.48 12.51 -10.68
CA LYS A 57 6.35 13.41 -10.43
C LYS A 57 5.72 13.13 -9.07
N ALA A 58 5.63 14.16 -8.23
CA ALA A 58 4.90 14.08 -6.97
C ALA A 58 3.43 13.68 -7.23
N ILE A 59 2.95 12.67 -6.49
CA ILE A 59 1.56 12.24 -6.56
C ILE A 59 0.74 12.89 -5.44
N ASN A 60 -0.53 13.16 -5.73
CA ASN A 60 -1.51 13.48 -4.69
C ASN A 60 -2.15 12.18 -4.24
N ASP A 61 -1.88 11.76 -3.01
CA ASP A 61 -2.49 10.59 -2.40
C ASP A 61 -3.53 11.03 -1.35
N PRO A 62 -4.83 10.94 -1.65
CA PRO A 62 -5.88 11.38 -0.72
C PRO A 62 -6.05 10.45 0.50
N HIS A 63 -5.43 9.26 0.50
CA HIS A 63 -5.51 8.29 1.59
C HIS A 63 -4.31 8.40 2.55
N ALA A 64 -3.29 9.17 2.17
CA ALA A 64 -2.12 9.38 3.00
C ALA A 64 -2.49 10.23 4.23
N SER A 65 -2.40 9.60 5.41
CA SER A 65 -2.51 10.25 6.70
C SER A 65 -1.13 10.34 7.36
N PHE A 66 -0.82 11.53 7.86
CA PHE A 66 0.39 11.82 8.60
C PHE A 66 -0.03 12.34 9.98
N GLU A 67 0.59 11.83 11.04
CA GLU A 67 0.36 12.40 12.37
C GLU A 67 1.04 13.77 12.46
N GLU A 68 0.25 14.78 12.84
CA GLU A 68 0.67 16.19 12.96
C GLU A 68 1.59 16.42 14.19
N SER A 69 1.58 15.48 15.14
CA SER A 69 2.43 15.50 16.33
C SER A 69 3.82 14.96 16.03
N GLN A 70 4.66 15.81 15.45
CA GLN A 70 5.96 16.18 16.00
C GLN A 70 6.75 16.94 14.92
N THR A 71 6.88 18.24 15.12
CA THR A 71 8.13 18.98 14.83
C THR A 71 9.26 18.33 15.63
N SER A 72 9.66 17.12 15.26
CA SER A 72 10.82 16.47 15.83
C SER A 72 11.77 16.25 14.68
N SER A 73 12.80 17.07 14.66
CA SER A 73 14.07 16.92 13.96
C SER A 73 14.81 15.62 14.35
N LEU A 74 14.08 14.59 14.79
CA LEU A 74 14.49 13.34 15.43
C LEU A 74 13.58 12.15 15.04
N ALA A 75 12.57 12.32 14.18
CA ALA A 75 11.96 11.16 13.53
C ALA A 75 13.10 10.44 12.77
N PRO A 76 13.26 9.11 12.91
CA PRO A 76 14.35 8.41 12.26
C PRO A 76 14.27 8.74 10.76
N ALA A 77 15.35 9.33 10.24
CA ALA A 77 15.46 9.84 8.86
C ALA A 77 15.09 8.80 7.78
N ASN A 78 14.97 7.54 8.16
CA ASN A 78 14.80 6.40 7.27
C ASN A 78 13.38 6.22 6.70
N GLN A 79 12.35 6.94 7.17
CA GLN A 79 10.98 6.84 6.61
C GLN A 79 10.57 8.01 5.71
N ASP A 80 11.28 9.12 5.81
CA ASP A 80 10.93 10.36 5.11
C ASP A 80 11.50 10.39 3.70
N ASP A 81 12.55 9.59 3.45
CA ASP A 81 13.19 9.42 2.15
C ASP A 81 13.30 7.92 1.79
N TYR A 82 13.08 7.58 0.52
CA TYR A 82 13.21 6.23 -0.04
C TYR A 82 13.52 6.31 -1.54
N GLY A 83 14.35 5.41 -2.05
CA GLY A 83 14.66 5.33 -3.48
C GLY A 83 15.56 6.48 -3.99
N PRO A 84 15.53 6.75 -5.31
CA PRO A 84 14.62 6.19 -6.31
C PRO A 84 14.90 4.71 -6.63
N GLU A 85 13.84 3.91 -6.75
CA GLU A 85 13.93 2.52 -7.20
C GLU A 85 12.90 2.23 -8.29
N THR A 86 13.27 1.41 -9.27
CA THR A 86 12.36 0.97 -10.33
C THR A 86 11.73 -0.36 -9.95
N ILE A 87 10.39 -0.42 -9.99
CA ILE A 87 9.65 -1.62 -9.64
C ILE A 87 9.90 -2.70 -10.70
N PRO A 88 10.44 -3.87 -10.31
CA PRO A 88 10.66 -4.96 -11.24
C PRO A 88 9.37 -5.44 -11.88
N ALA A 89 9.51 -6.17 -13.00
CA ALA A 89 8.39 -6.91 -13.55
C ALA A 89 7.77 -7.83 -12.48
N ASN A 90 6.44 -7.97 -12.52
CA ASN A 90 5.67 -8.80 -11.59
C ASN A 90 5.74 -8.39 -10.11
N HIS A 91 6.11 -7.14 -9.82
CA HIS A 91 6.18 -6.63 -8.45
C HIS A 91 5.34 -5.37 -8.25
N LEU A 92 5.04 -5.09 -6.98
CA LEU A 92 4.32 -3.92 -6.51
C LEU A 92 5.11 -3.24 -5.37
N PHE A 93 4.97 -1.92 -5.26
CA PHE A 93 5.37 -1.18 -4.08
C PHE A 93 4.12 -0.67 -3.36
N VAL A 94 4.02 -0.96 -2.06
CA VAL A 94 2.83 -0.67 -1.27
C VAL A 94 3.18 0.15 -0.05
N LEU A 95 2.28 1.06 0.34
CA LEU A 95 2.37 1.84 1.58
C LEU A 95 1.08 1.70 2.37
N GLY A 96 1.19 1.89 3.68
CA GLY A 96 0.00 2.05 4.52
C GLY A 96 -0.55 3.46 4.46
N ASP A 97 -1.86 3.57 4.64
CA ASP A 97 -2.54 4.86 4.68
C ASP A 97 -2.06 5.70 5.89
N ASN A 98 -1.68 5.05 7.00
CA ASN A 98 -1.01 5.71 8.13
C ASN A 98 0.51 5.72 7.92
N ARG A 99 1.02 6.75 7.23
CA ARG A 99 2.39 6.80 6.70
C ARG A 99 3.46 6.75 7.77
N ASN A 100 3.21 7.34 8.93
CA ASN A 100 4.19 7.39 10.02
C ASN A 100 4.16 6.11 10.89
N ARG A 101 3.13 5.26 10.76
CA ARG A 101 2.91 4.10 11.63
C ARG A 101 2.67 2.79 10.88
N SER A 102 3.11 2.73 9.63
CA SER A 102 2.95 1.55 8.78
C SER A 102 4.30 0.87 8.56
N TYR A 103 4.32 -0.46 8.70
CA TYR A 103 5.44 -1.32 8.33
C TYR A 103 5.16 -1.91 6.93
N ASP A 104 5.71 -1.27 5.92
CA ASP A 104 5.39 -1.48 4.49
C ASP A 104 6.64 -1.53 3.59
N SER A 105 6.49 -1.38 2.28
CA SER A 105 7.57 -1.60 1.30
C SER A 105 8.82 -0.76 1.54
N ARG A 106 8.75 0.32 2.32
CA ARG A 106 9.93 1.10 2.74
C ARG A 106 10.93 0.26 3.55
N PHE A 107 10.48 -0.82 4.20
CA PHE A 107 11.30 -1.64 5.08
C PHE A 107 11.70 -2.98 4.46
N TRP A 108 10.77 -3.62 3.76
CA TRP A 108 10.94 -4.98 3.25
C TRP A 108 10.93 -5.08 1.71
N GLY A 109 10.82 -3.95 1.00
CA GLY A 109 10.93 -3.89 -0.46
C GLY A 109 9.64 -4.21 -1.20
N PHE A 110 9.73 -4.87 -2.35
CA PHE A 110 8.59 -5.08 -3.25
C PHE A 110 7.80 -6.36 -2.96
N ILE A 111 6.50 -6.35 -3.30
CA ILE A 111 5.63 -7.53 -3.25
C ILE A 111 5.57 -8.19 -4.61
N ASN A 112 5.85 -9.49 -4.66
CA ASN A 112 5.59 -10.30 -5.85
C ASN A 112 4.07 -10.46 -6.03
N LEU A 113 3.57 -10.26 -7.24
CA LEU A 113 2.15 -10.40 -7.57
C LEU A 113 1.58 -11.79 -7.22
N ASP A 114 2.42 -12.82 -7.17
CA ASP A 114 2.01 -14.18 -6.79
C ASP A 114 1.69 -14.32 -5.29
N ASP A 115 2.18 -13.41 -4.46
CA ASP A 115 1.89 -13.36 -3.02
C ASP A 115 0.62 -12.54 -2.71
N VAL A 116 0.00 -11.92 -3.71
CA VAL A 116 -1.25 -11.15 -3.55
C VAL A 116 -2.44 -12.09 -3.51
N ARG A 117 -3.20 -12.04 -2.39
CA ARG A 117 -4.44 -12.81 -2.20
C ARG A 117 -5.63 -12.20 -2.92
N GLY A 118 -5.68 -10.87 -2.99
CA GLY A 118 -6.75 -10.15 -3.67
C GLY A 118 -6.87 -8.69 -3.25
N LYS A 119 -7.82 -7.98 -3.86
CA LYS A 119 -8.17 -6.60 -3.49
C LYS A 119 -9.13 -6.61 -2.30
N ALA A 120 -8.90 -5.73 -1.34
CA ALA A 120 -9.87 -5.41 -0.31
C ALA A 120 -10.77 -4.29 -0.87
N PHE A 121 -12.05 -4.58 -1.13
CA PHE A 121 -12.94 -3.65 -1.84
C PHE A 121 -14.20 -3.24 -1.08
N VAL A 122 -14.59 -3.95 -0.01
CA VAL A 122 -15.77 -3.64 0.82
C VAL A 122 -15.50 -3.94 2.30
N ILE A 123 -15.95 -3.06 3.18
CA ILE A 123 -16.01 -3.32 4.62
C ILE A 123 -17.30 -4.09 4.92
N TYR A 124 -17.19 -5.37 5.30
CA TYR A 124 -18.36 -6.18 5.66
C TYR A 124 -18.72 -6.10 7.15
N TRP A 125 -17.76 -5.71 8.00
CA TRP A 125 -17.95 -5.60 9.45
C TRP A 125 -17.06 -4.51 10.05
N SER A 126 -17.58 -3.79 11.04
CA SER A 126 -16.81 -2.80 11.81
C SER A 126 -17.37 -2.65 13.23
N TRP A 127 -16.52 -2.87 14.22
CA TRP A 127 -16.86 -2.78 15.65
C TRP A 127 -16.10 -1.64 16.34
N ASP A 128 -16.79 -0.88 17.18
CA ASP A 128 -16.20 0.09 18.09
C ASP A 128 -16.04 -0.51 19.48
N SER A 129 -14.80 -0.82 19.87
CA SER A 129 -14.50 -1.40 21.17
C SER A 129 -14.73 -0.43 22.33
N HIS A 130 -14.62 0.88 22.11
CA HIS A 130 -14.81 1.87 23.18
C HIS A 130 -16.29 2.00 23.56
N ASN A 131 -17.15 2.08 22.55
CA ASN A 131 -18.59 2.23 22.73
C ASN A 131 -19.34 0.89 22.74
N SER A 132 -18.62 -0.23 22.56
CA SER A 132 -19.18 -1.59 22.43
C SER A 132 -20.33 -1.65 21.42
N SER A 133 -20.16 -1.02 20.26
CA SER A 133 -21.22 -0.84 19.28
C SER A 133 -20.75 -1.10 17.85
N VAL A 134 -21.70 -1.43 16.97
CA VAL A 134 -21.44 -1.60 15.54
C VAL A 134 -21.38 -0.23 14.86
N ARG A 135 -20.35 -0.01 14.03
CA ARG A 135 -20.22 1.19 13.19
C ARG A 135 -20.96 0.97 11.87
N TRP A 136 -22.29 1.09 11.92
CA TRP A 136 -23.18 0.81 10.78
C TRP A 136 -22.88 1.64 9.54
N ASP A 137 -22.43 2.88 9.74
CA ASP A 137 -22.06 3.83 8.68
C ASP A 137 -20.90 3.33 7.80
N ARG A 138 -20.06 2.43 8.32
CA ARG A 138 -18.90 1.87 7.60
C ARG A 138 -19.24 0.61 6.82
N ILE A 139 -20.30 -0.11 7.19
CA ILE A 139 -20.65 -1.38 6.55
C ILE A 139 -21.13 -1.12 5.13
N GLY A 140 -20.62 -1.89 4.17
CA GLY A 140 -20.94 -1.75 2.76
C GLY A 140 -20.20 -0.60 2.06
N GLN A 141 -19.43 0.22 2.79
CA GLN A 141 -18.56 1.21 2.17
C GLN A 141 -17.49 0.50 1.35
N ARG A 142 -17.22 1.06 0.16
CA ARG A 142 -16.10 0.61 -0.67
C ARG A 142 -14.81 1.12 -0.03
N ILE A 143 -13.81 0.25 -0.01
CA ILE A 143 -12.46 0.66 0.34
C ILE A 143 -11.95 1.40 -0.89
N GLN A 144 -11.92 2.73 -0.78
CA GLN A 144 -11.37 3.62 -1.79
C GLN A 144 -10.05 4.14 -1.30
#